data_AF-A0A3T0W3W2-F1
#
_entry.id   AF-A0A3T0W3W2-F1
#
_cell.length_a   1.000
_cell.length_b   1.000
_cell.length_c   1.000
_cell.angle_alpha   90.00
_cell.angle_beta   90.00
_cell.angle_gamma   90.00
#
_symmetry.space_group_name_H-M   'P 1'
#
loop_
_entity.id
_entity.type
_entity.pdbx_description
1 polymer ?
#
loop_
_entity_poly.entity_id
_entity_poly.type
_entity_poly.pdbx_seq_one_letter_code
_entity_poly.pdbx_strand_id
1 'polypeptide(L)'
;MHSTIAAMLLLACSTGLAAPKIEVTDSRVNGVYLVSVSDPDELATELLTLWLSTAKELCAGGTYRVEPKGHPVVREKRCSDAVKSVQNGLQCLEVDASVFGKVICEVAPPAASR
;
A
#
# COMPACT_ATOMS: atom_id res chain seq x y z
N MET A 1 -12.49 -35.07 46.84
CA MET A 1 -13.09 -33.84 46.28
C MET A 1 -12.15 -33.36 45.19
N HIS A 2 -12.47 -33.62 43.92
CA HIS A 2 -11.60 -33.25 42.79
C HIS A 2 -12.22 -32.03 42.08
N SER A 3 -11.57 -30.87 42.23
CA SER A 3 -11.90 -29.67 41.45
C SER A 3 -11.44 -29.88 40.01
N THR A 4 -12.37 -29.83 39.07
CA THR A 4 -12.09 -29.72 37.64
C THR A 4 -12.16 -28.24 37.27
N ILE A 5 -11.00 -27.65 36.98
CA ILE A 5 -10.91 -26.30 36.40
C ILE A 5 -10.96 -26.49 34.89
N ALA A 6 -12.08 -26.12 34.28
CA ALA A 6 -12.22 -26.05 32.82
C ALA A 6 -11.52 -24.78 32.32
N ALA A 7 -10.34 -24.94 31.72
CA ALA A 7 -9.66 -23.86 31.00
C ALA A 7 -10.34 -23.68 29.64
N MET A 8 -11.20 -22.67 29.50
CA MET A 8 -11.66 -22.21 28.19
C MET A 8 -10.50 -21.52 27.47
N LEU A 9 -9.89 -22.19 26.49
CA LEU A 9 -9.03 -21.55 25.50
C LEU A 9 -9.90 -20.65 24.62
N LEU A 10 -9.81 -19.33 24.84
CA LEU A 10 -10.24 -18.34 23.86
C LEU A 10 -9.26 -18.37 22.69
N LEU A 11 -9.59 -19.11 21.64
CA LEU A 11 -8.98 -18.91 20.32
C LEU A 11 -9.41 -17.53 19.83
N ALA A 12 -8.60 -16.51 20.13
CA ALA A 12 -8.67 -15.25 19.42
C ALA A 12 -8.19 -15.51 18.00
N CYS A 13 -9.11 -15.71 17.06
CA CYS A 13 -8.82 -15.52 15.65
C CYS A 13 -8.46 -14.05 15.48
N SER A 14 -7.16 -13.73 15.49
CA SER A 14 -6.69 -12.46 14.97
C SER A 14 -7.07 -12.45 13.49
N THR A 15 -8.20 -11.84 13.17
CA THR A 15 -8.51 -11.34 11.84
C THR A 15 -7.46 -10.27 11.54
N GLY A 16 -6.26 -10.70 11.17
CA GLY A 16 -5.24 -9.80 10.67
C GLY A 16 -5.80 -9.21 9.39
N LEU A 17 -6.19 -7.94 9.43
CA LEU A 17 -6.31 -7.14 8.23
C LEU A 17 -4.98 -7.33 7.47
N ALA A 18 -5.08 -7.72 6.20
CA ALA A 18 -3.89 -7.84 5.38
C ALA A 18 -3.22 -6.47 5.35
N ALA A 19 -1.90 -6.42 5.56
CA ALA A 19 -1.19 -5.14 5.51
C ALA A 19 -1.25 -4.56 4.08
N PRO A 20 -1.19 -3.23 3.94
CA PRO A 20 -1.16 -2.57 2.64
C PRO A 20 -0.08 -3.12 1.73
N LYS A 21 -0.43 -3.35 0.47
CA LYS A 21 0.50 -3.82 -0.54
C LYS A 21 1.37 -2.66 -1.01
N ILE A 22 2.69 -2.75 -0.81
CA ILE A 22 3.68 -1.79 -1.27
C ILE A 22 4.50 -2.42 -2.40
N GLU A 23 4.55 -1.77 -3.55
CA GLU A 23 5.38 -2.14 -4.69
C GLU A 23 6.36 -1.01 -5.03
N VAL A 24 7.65 -1.33 -5.07
CA VAL A 24 8.72 -0.41 -5.47
C VAL A 24 9.44 -0.99 -6.68
N THR A 25 9.45 -0.25 -7.79
CA THR A 25 10.19 -0.61 -9.01
C THR A 25 11.31 0.39 -9.24
N ASP A 26 12.56 -0.09 -9.33
CA ASP A 26 13.70 0.70 -9.81
C ASP A 26 13.57 0.90 -11.33
N SER A 27 13.56 2.17 -11.76
CA SER A 27 13.34 2.54 -13.16
C SER A 27 14.56 2.35 -14.07
N ARG A 28 15.64 1.73 -13.58
CA ARG A 28 16.96 1.58 -14.24
C ARG A 28 17.76 2.88 -14.33
N VAL A 29 17.22 3.99 -13.85
CA VAL A 29 17.93 5.25 -13.63
C VAL A 29 18.21 5.36 -12.14
N ASN A 30 19.49 5.50 -11.78
CA ASN A 30 19.90 5.54 -10.38
C ASN A 30 19.16 6.65 -9.62
N GLY A 31 18.58 6.32 -8.46
CA GLY A 31 17.80 7.26 -7.66
C GLY A 31 16.39 7.57 -8.19
N VAL A 32 15.84 6.75 -9.10
CA VAL A 32 14.48 6.93 -9.64
C VAL A 32 13.64 5.67 -9.47
N TYR A 33 12.55 5.81 -8.71
CA TYR A 33 11.67 4.71 -8.30
C TYR A 33 10.22 4.98 -8.71
N LEU A 34 9.51 3.94 -9.10
CA LEU A 34 8.04 3.94 -9.16
C LEU A 34 7.52 3.26 -7.90
N VAL A 35 6.69 3.97 -7.14
CA VAL A 35 6.15 3.50 -5.87
C VAL A 35 4.63 3.44 -5.98
N SER A 36 4.06 2.27 -5.70
CA SER A 36 2.63 2.03 -5.63
C SER A 36 2.28 1.46 -4.27
N VAL A 37 1.25 2.01 -3.63
CA VAL A 37 0.67 1.49 -2.39
C VAL A 37 -0.83 1.28 -2.63
N SER A 38 -1.37 0.13 -2.27
CA SER A 38 -2.79 -0.18 -2.43
C SER A 38 -3.33 -1.09 -1.34
N ASP A 39 -4.58 -0.91 -0.98
CA ASP A 39 -5.26 -1.74 0.02
C ASP A 39 -6.80 -1.71 -0.19
N PRO A 40 -7.50 -2.85 -0.07
CA PRO A 40 -8.95 -2.93 -0.26
C PRO A 40 -9.78 -2.29 0.87
N ASP A 41 -9.19 -2.14 2.06
CA ASP A 41 -9.88 -1.78 3.30
C ASP A 41 -9.43 -0.41 3.86
N GLU A 42 -8.24 0.07 3.50
CA GLU A 42 -7.71 1.36 3.95
C GLU A 42 -8.20 2.58 3.15
N LEU A 43 -8.16 3.74 3.80
CA LEU A 43 -8.43 5.04 3.17
C LEU A 43 -7.22 5.53 2.39
N ALA A 44 -7.44 6.25 1.28
CA ALA A 44 -6.34 6.74 0.46
C ALA A 44 -5.41 7.71 1.21
N THR A 45 -5.90 8.42 2.23
CA THR A 45 -5.08 9.28 3.12
C THR A 45 -4.07 8.48 3.95
N GLU A 46 -4.46 7.32 4.47
CA GLU A 46 -3.56 6.45 5.23
C GLU A 46 -2.49 5.86 4.30
N LEU A 47 -2.90 5.43 3.10
CA LEU A 47 -1.99 4.96 2.07
C LEU A 47 -1.02 6.06 1.58
N LEU A 48 -1.45 7.32 1.57
CA LEU A 48 -0.59 8.45 1.22
C LEU A 48 0.51 8.65 2.27
N THR A 49 0.17 8.53 3.55
CA THR A 49 1.16 8.61 4.64
C THR A 49 2.22 7.51 4.50
N LEU A 50 1.78 6.28 4.22
CA LEU A 50 2.66 5.15 3.98
C LEU A 50 3.57 5.39 2.76
N TRP A 51 2.98 5.85 1.64
CA TRP A 51 3.71 6.18 0.42
C TRP A 51 4.79 7.25 0.66
N LEU A 52 4.48 8.31 1.42
CA LEU A 52 5.42 9.37 1.76
C LEU A 52 6.58 8.86 2.63
N SER A 53 6.32 7.94 3.56
CA SER A 53 7.38 7.27 4.35
C SER A 53 8.30 6.46 3.43
N THR A 54 7.72 5.63 2.55
CA THR A 54 8.47 4.85 1.58
C THR A 54 9.33 5.73 0.67
N ALA A 55 8.78 6.83 0.14
CA ALA A 55 9.53 7.78 -0.69
C ALA A 55 10.73 8.39 0.05
N LYS A 56 10.54 8.76 1.33
CA LYS A 56 11.60 9.30 2.18
C LYS A 56 12.70 8.26 2.46
N GLU A 57 12.32 7.03 2.76
CA GLU A 57 13.25 5.94 3.03
C GLU A 57 14.11 5.60 1.79
N LEU A 58 13.50 5.57 0.61
CA LEU A 58 14.21 5.32 -0.66
C LEU A 58 15.32 6.33 -0.95
N CYS A 59 15.12 7.58 -0.54
CA CYS A 59 16.11 8.65 -0.71
C CYS A 59 16.97 8.87 0.54
N ALA A 60 17.09 7.86 1.41
CA ALA A 60 17.90 7.88 2.65
C ALA A 60 17.60 9.09 3.56
N GLY A 61 16.34 9.53 3.61
CA GLY A 61 15.92 10.71 4.37
C GLY A 61 16.32 12.06 3.75
N GLY A 62 16.96 12.06 2.58
CA GLY A 62 17.30 13.24 1.80
C GLY A 62 16.12 13.84 1.04
N THR A 63 16.41 14.88 0.26
CA THR A 63 15.44 15.56 -0.59
C THR A 63 15.09 14.73 -1.81
N TYR A 64 13.81 14.77 -2.19
CA TYR A 64 13.30 14.10 -3.37
C TYR A 64 12.21 14.93 -4.02
N ARG A 65 12.04 14.70 -5.32
CA ARG A 65 10.96 15.29 -6.13
C ARG A 65 10.04 14.20 -6.62
N VAL A 66 8.75 14.52 -6.70
CA VAL A 66 7.70 13.58 -7.07
C VAL A 66 7.12 13.94 -8.43
N GLU A 67 6.92 12.93 -9.27
CA GLU A 67 6.14 13.04 -10.49
C GLU A 67 4.88 12.17 -10.40
N PRO A 68 3.74 12.65 -10.95
CA PRO A 68 3.57 13.88 -11.73
C PRO A 68 3.37 15.15 -10.88
N LYS A 69 3.73 16.32 -11.42
CA LYS A 69 3.36 17.65 -10.86
C LYS A 69 3.69 17.87 -9.37
N GLY A 70 4.72 17.21 -8.84
CA GLY A 70 5.15 17.37 -7.45
C GLY A 70 4.36 16.56 -6.41
N HIS A 71 3.40 15.72 -6.82
CA HIS A 71 2.59 14.92 -5.89
C HIS A 71 2.26 13.54 -6.47
N PRO A 72 2.09 12.51 -5.61
CA PRO A 72 1.60 11.23 -6.10
C PRO A 72 0.14 11.34 -6.55
N VAL A 73 -0.27 10.45 -7.44
CA VAL A 73 -1.67 10.24 -7.81
C VAL A 73 -2.34 9.45 -6.69
N VAL A 74 -3.30 10.07 -6.02
CA VAL A 74 -4.11 9.46 -4.95
C VAL A 74 -5.47 9.09 -5.53
N ARG A 75 -5.91 7.85 -5.27
CA ARG A 75 -7.20 7.33 -5.74
C ARG A 75 -7.94 6.67 -4.59
N GLU A 76 -9.16 7.14 -4.35
CA GLU A 76 -10.09 6.48 -3.44
C GLU A 76 -10.60 5.17 -4.04
N LYS A 77 -11.04 4.28 -3.15
CA LYS A 77 -11.76 3.06 -3.52
C LYS A 77 -12.99 3.42 -4.35
N ARG A 78 -13.22 2.68 -5.43
CA ARG A 78 -14.32 2.96 -6.38
C ARG A 78 -14.79 1.72 -7.11
N CYS A 79 -15.96 1.79 -7.71
CA CYS A 79 -16.38 0.82 -8.72
C CYS A 79 -15.55 0.97 -10.00
N SER A 80 -15.10 -0.16 -10.54
CA SER A 80 -14.68 -0.29 -11.94
C SER A 80 -15.89 -0.23 -12.88
N ASP A 81 -15.60 0.00 -14.15
CA ASP A 81 -16.49 -0.20 -15.29
C ASP A 81 -16.92 -1.66 -15.52
N ALA A 82 -16.18 -2.63 -14.96
CA ALA A 82 -16.52 -4.03 -15.02
C ALA A 82 -17.53 -4.42 -13.92
N VAL A 83 -18.53 -5.23 -14.29
CA VAL A 83 -19.53 -5.77 -13.38
C VAL A 83 -19.58 -7.29 -13.46
N LYS A 84 -19.89 -7.94 -12.35
CA LYS A 84 -20.17 -9.38 -12.26
C LYS A 84 -21.63 -9.62 -11.93
N SER A 85 -22.21 -10.65 -12.55
CA SER A 85 -23.54 -11.14 -12.18
C SER A 85 -23.43 -11.95 -10.89
N VAL A 86 -24.24 -11.61 -9.90
CA VAL A 86 -24.40 -12.33 -8.64
C VAL A 86 -25.87 -12.71 -8.45
N GLN A 87 -26.18 -13.62 -7.52
CA GLN A 87 -27.54 -14.17 -7.33
C GLN A 87 -28.63 -13.08 -7.19
N ASN A 88 -28.28 -11.89 -6.67
CA ASN A 88 -29.22 -10.81 -6.40
C ASN A 88 -29.02 -9.56 -7.28
N GLY A 89 -28.35 -9.68 -8.44
CA GLY A 89 -28.19 -8.59 -9.40
C GLY A 89 -26.78 -8.43 -9.96
N LEU A 90 -26.41 -7.19 -10.29
CA LEU A 90 -25.08 -6.84 -10.75
C LEU A 90 -24.28 -6.22 -9.62
N GLN A 91 -23.04 -6.67 -9.44
CA GLN A 91 -22.08 -6.06 -8.53
C GLN A 91 -20.90 -5.54 -9.34
N CYS A 92 -20.46 -4.30 -9.10
CA CYS A 92 -19.23 -3.81 -9.72
C CYS A 92 -18.02 -4.57 -9.17
N LEU A 93 -16.97 -4.69 -9.98
CA LEU A 93 -15.66 -5.03 -9.45
C LEU A 93 -15.10 -3.80 -8.73
N GLU A 94 -14.69 -3.98 -7.48
CA GLU A 94 -14.08 -2.90 -6.72
C GLU A 94 -12.64 -2.69 -7.19
N VAL A 95 -12.24 -1.42 -7.27
CA VAL A 95 -10.85 -1.01 -7.41
C VAL A 95 -10.42 -0.46 -6.07
N ASP A 96 -9.40 -1.07 -5.50
CA ASP A 96 -8.81 -0.71 -4.22
C ASP A 96 -8.36 0.76 -4.18
N ALA A 97 -8.36 1.33 -2.98
CA ALA A 97 -7.70 2.60 -2.77
C ALA A 97 -6.21 2.45 -3.11
N SER A 98 -5.62 3.49 -3.69
CA SER A 98 -4.22 3.43 -4.11
C SER A 98 -3.54 4.78 -4.19
N VAL A 99 -2.23 4.78 -3.95
CA VAL A 99 -1.34 5.92 -4.14
C VAL A 99 -0.19 5.49 -5.02
N PHE A 100 0.00 6.20 -6.14
CA PHE A 100 1.03 5.91 -7.12
C PHE A 100 1.85 7.17 -7.42
N GLY A 101 3.17 7.05 -7.47
CA GLY A 101 4.01 8.16 -7.88
C GLY A 101 5.42 7.71 -8.25
N LYS A 102 6.09 8.57 -8.99
CA LYS A 102 7.52 8.42 -9.29
C LYS A 102 8.33 9.29 -8.33
N VAL A 103 9.24 8.65 -7.61
CA VAL A 103 10.17 9.30 -6.68
C VAL A 103 11.50 9.47 -7.39
N ILE A 104 12.04 10.69 -7.39
CA ILE A 104 13.37 11.00 -7.92
C ILE A 104 14.17 11.60 -6.77
N CYS A 105 15.15 10.86 -6.26
CA CYS A 105 16.07 11.37 -5.25
C CYS A 105 16.97 12.42 -5.87
N GLU A 106 17.19 13.55 -5.18
CA GLU A 106 18.12 14.58 -5.66
C GLU A 106 19.58 14.12 -5.56
N VAL A 107 19.87 13.31 -4.54
CA VAL A 107 21.11 12.57 -4.40
C VAL A 107 20.77 11.09 -4.45
N ALA A 108 21.25 10.40 -5.48
CA ALA A 108 21.02 8.97 -5.59
C ALA A 108 21.75 8.23 -4.44
N PRO A 109 21.09 7.26 -3.78
CA PRO A 109 21.79 6.38 -2.85
C PRO A 109 23.01 5.74 -3.53
N PRO A 110 24.11 5.48 -2.80
CA PRO A 110 25.21 4.72 -3.36
C PRO A 110 24.67 3.43 -3.96
N ALA A 111 25.00 3.16 -5.23
CA ALA A 111 24.57 1.95 -5.89
C ALA A 111 25.06 0.77 -5.05
N ALA A 112 24.14 -0.06 -4.56
CA ALA A 112 24.52 -1.32 -3.95
C ALA A 112 25.28 -2.12 -5.02
N SER A 113 26.57 -2.38 -4.80
CA SER A 113 27.30 -3.35 -5.61
C SER A 113 26.49 -4.65 -5.59
N ARG A 114 26.00 -5.06 -6.75
CA ARG A 114 25.38 -6.36 -6.94
C ARG A 114 26.43 -7.45 -6.94
#